data_AF-A0A7V9SLK9-F1
#
_entry.id   AF-A0A7V9SLK9-F1
#
_cell.length_a   1.000
_cell.length_b   1.000
_cell.length_c   1.000
_cell.angle_alpha   90.00
_cell.angle_beta   90.00
_cell.angle_gamma   90.00
#
_symmetry.space_group_name_H-M   'P 1'
#
loop_
_entity.id
_entity.type
_entity.pdbx_description
1 polymer ?
#
loop_
_entity_poly.entity_id
_entity_poly.type
_entity_poly.pdbx_seq_one_letter_code
_entity_poly.pdbx_strand_id
1 'polypeptide(L)'
;MKIIHQQTIIFLRELPIGARLHYRSKNDWRSAVVSQLTEEKATLIVCSPSGGTYRLRRSPETEVIFDGTFHLLKQDSEEDWRANFTRYDSRW
;
A
#
# COMPACT_ATOMS: atom_id res chain seq x y z
N MET A 1 19.84 -12.96 14.65
CA MET A 1 19.48 -13.54 13.34
C MET A 1 18.64 -12.51 12.59
N LYS A 2 19.15 -11.86 11.53
CA LYS A 2 18.35 -10.91 10.74
C LYS A 2 17.45 -11.73 9.82
N ILE A 3 16.13 -11.71 10.05
CA ILE A 3 15.17 -12.29 9.10
C ILE A 3 15.15 -11.34 7.90
N ILE A 4 15.86 -11.73 6.83
CA ILE A 4 15.83 -11.01 5.56
C ILE A 4 14.46 -11.29 4.95
N HIS A 5 13.52 -10.36 5.13
CA HIS A 5 12.24 -10.44 4.43
C HIS A 5 12.51 -10.20 2.94
N GLN A 6 12.28 -11.21 2.11
CA GLN A 6 12.36 -11.05 0.67
C GLN A 6 11.22 -10.14 0.24
N GLN A 7 11.56 -8.94 -0.21
CA GLN A 7 10.58 -8.02 -0.79
C GLN A 7 10.30 -8.47 -2.21
N THR A 8 9.06 -8.89 -2.46
CA THR A 8 8.60 -9.16 -3.83
C THR A 8 7.98 -7.88 -4.37
N ILE A 9 8.43 -7.45 -5.54
CA ILE A 9 7.83 -6.35 -6.27
C ILE A 9 6.79 -6.95 -7.22
N ILE A 10 5.55 -6.47 -7.11
CA ILE A 10 4.46 -6.74 -8.05
C ILE A 10 3.89 -5.41 -8.55
N PHE A 11 3.04 -5.42 -9.56
CA PHE A 11 2.39 -4.24 -10.10
C PHE A 11 0.91 -4.19 -9.74
N LEU A 12 0.31 -2.99 -9.73
CA LEU A 12 -1.12 -2.81 -9.47
C LEU A 12 -2.01 -3.66 -10.40
N ARG A 13 -1.61 -3.85 -11.67
CA ARG A 13 -2.34 -4.68 -12.64
C ARG A 13 -2.43 -6.16 -12.24
N GLU A 14 -1.51 -6.62 -11.41
CA GLU A 14 -1.45 -8.02 -10.97
C GLU A 14 -2.33 -8.27 -9.73
N LEU A 15 -2.86 -7.21 -9.12
CA LEU A 15 -3.76 -7.32 -7.98
C LEU A 15 -5.21 -7.54 -8.44
N PRO A 16 -6.00 -8.36 -7.74
CA PRO A 16 -7.42 -8.47 -8.02
C PRO A 16 -8.18 -7.18 -7.64
N ILE A 17 -9.32 -6.93 -8.30
CA ILE A 17 -10.29 -5.94 -7.81
C ILE A 17 -10.74 -6.37 -6.41
N GLY A 18 -10.76 -5.42 -5.47
CA GLY A 18 -11.01 -5.66 -4.05
C GLY A 18 -9.74 -5.89 -3.23
N ALA A 19 -8.57 -6.03 -3.87
CA ALA A 19 -7.29 -6.11 -3.15
C ALA A 19 -7.07 -4.88 -2.27
N ARG A 20 -6.63 -5.12 -1.03
CA ARG A 20 -6.33 -4.08 -0.05
C ARG A 20 -4.85 -3.81 -0.03
N LEU A 21 -4.50 -2.54 -0.05
CA LEU A 21 -3.12 -2.07 0.06
C LEU A 21 -3.04 -0.83 0.94
N HIS A 22 -1.85 -0.58 1.46
CA HIS A 22 -1.54 0.64 2.19
C HIS A 22 -0.76 1.56 1.28
N TYR A 23 -0.92 2.86 1.47
CA TYR A 23 -0.12 3.83 0.76
C TYR A 23 0.13 5.07 1.61
N ARG A 24 1.22 5.77 1.30
CA ARG A 24 1.59 7.00 1.98
C ARG A 24 0.81 8.18 1.40
N SER A 25 -0.05 8.82 2.19
CA SER A 25 -0.56 10.16 1.88
C SER A 25 0.46 11.20 2.35
N LYS A 26 0.25 12.49 2.07
CA LYS A 26 1.17 13.57 2.46
C LYS A 26 1.48 13.60 3.97
N ASN A 27 0.48 13.32 4.82
CA ASN A 27 0.58 13.50 6.27
C ASN A 27 0.45 12.20 7.06
N ASP A 28 -0.22 11.18 6.50
CA ASP A 28 -0.51 9.91 7.15
C ASP A 28 -0.39 8.68 6.20
N TRP A 29 -0.36 7.48 6.77
CA TRP A 29 -0.55 6.23 6.03
C TRP A 29 -2.04 5.92 5.90
N ARG A 30 -2.47 5.42 4.73
CA ARG A 30 -3.88 5.14 4.46
C ARG A 30 -4.08 3.77 3.84
N SER A 31 -5.21 3.16 4.17
CA SER A 31 -5.68 1.95 3.48
C SER A 31 -6.44 2.34 2.21
N ALA A 32 -6.22 1.56 1.17
CA ALA A 32 -6.84 1.71 -0.13
C ALA A 32 -7.31 0.33 -0.65
N VAL A 33 -8.33 0.35 -1.49
CA VAL A 33 -8.87 -0.85 -2.14
C VAL A 33 -8.83 -0.65 -3.65
N VAL A 34 -8.34 -1.64 -4.40
CA VAL A 34 -8.42 -1.65 -5.87
C VAL A 34 -9.89 -1.72 -6.28
N SER A 35 -10.43 -0.64 -6.84
CA SER A 35 -11.85 -0.60 -7.25
C SER A 35 -12.04 -0.86 -8.74
N GLN A 36 -11.03 -0.57 -9.55
CA GLN A 36 -11.07 -0.74 -11.00
C GLN A 36 -9.66 -0.90 -11.55
N LEU A 37 -9.51 -1.79 -12.52
CA LEU A 37 -8.32 -1.93 -13.35
C LEU A 37 -8.73 -1.86 -14.82
N THR A 38 -8.02 -1.04 -15.59
CA THR A 38 -8.04 -1.04 -17.05
C THR A 38 -6.60 -1.06 -17.54
N GLU A 39 -6.38 -1.25 -18.85
CA GLU A 39 -5.04 -1.21 -19.45
C GLU A 39 -4.32 0.13 -19.19
N GLU A 40 -5.09 1.22 -19.08
CA GLU A 40 -4.54 2.57 -18.92
C GLU A 40 -4.42 3.03 -17.47
N LYS A 41 -5.27 2.52 -16.56
CA LYS A 41 -5.34 3.03 -15.18
C LYS A 41 -5.80 2.01 -14.16
N ALA A 42 -5.21 2.12 -12.98
CA ALA A 42 -5.72 1.54 -11.75
C ALA A 42 -6.43 2.63 -10.92
N THR A 43 -7.66 2.37 -10.50
CA THR A 43 -8.38 3.24 -9.57
C THR A 43 -8.48 2.56 -8.21
N LEU A 44 -8.08 3.30 -7.18
CA LEU A 44 -8.15 2.89 -5.79
C LEU A 44 -9.19 3.74 -5.06
N ILE A 45 -10.01 3.13 -4.22
CA ILE A 45 -10.82 3.84 -3.23
C ILE A 45 -10.02 3.94 -1.94
N VAL A 46 -9.81 5.15 -1.47
CA VAL A 46 -9.08 5.45 -0.24
C VAL A 46 -10.05 5.93 0.82
N CYS A 47 -9.95 5.37 2.03
CA CYS A 47 -10.62 5.90 3.22
C CYS A 47 -9.77 7.01 3.83
N SER A 48 -10.35 8.20 4.01
CA SER A 48 -9.69 9.28 4.74
C SER A 48 -9.88 9.11 6.25
N PRO A 49 -8.95 9.64 7.08
CA PRO A 49 -9.14 9.70 8.53
C PRO A 49 -10.38 10.50 8.96
N SER A 50 -10.85 11.42 8.12
CA SER A 50 -12.02 12.27 8.41
C SER A 50 -13.36 11.60 8.07
N GLY A 51 -13.37 10.29 7.83
CA GLY A 51 -14.59 9.51 7.54
C GLY A 51 -15.08 9.59 6.09
N GLY A 52 -14.35 10.25 5.20
CA GLY A 52 -14.68 10.31 3.78
C GLY A 52 -13.99 9.23 2.96
N THR A 53 -14.37 9.14 1.68
CA THR A 53 -13.62 8.34 0.69
C THR A 53 -13.32 9.16 -0.55
N TYR A 54 -12.18 8.91 -1.18
CA TYR A 54 -11.85 9.50 -2.48
C TYR A 54 -11.20 8.46 -3.39
N ARG A 55 -11.13 8.81 -4.68
CA ARG A 55 -10.52 7.98 -5.70
C ARG A 55 -9.09 8.43 -5.96
N LEU A 56 -8.15 7.50 -5.87
CA LEU A 56 -6.77 7.69 -6.26
C LEU A 56 -6.53 6.94 -7.56
N ARG A 57 -6.07 7.64 -8.60
CA ARG A 57 -5.71 7.03 -9.88
C ARG A 57 -4.20 6.86 -9.98
N ARG A 58 -3.78 5.72 -10.50
CA ARG A 58 -2.37 5.34 -10.69
C ARG A 58 -2.19 4.59 -12.00
N SER A 59 -0.95 4.54 -12.48
CA SER A 59 -0.58 3.65 -13.58
C SER A 59 -0.78 2.19 -13.13
N PRO A 60 -1.30 1.29 -13.98
CA PRO A 60 -1.36 -0.14 -13.67
C PRO A 60 0.03 -0.75 -13.43
N GLU A 61 1.08 -0.13 -13.96
CA GLU A 61 2.50 -0.49 -13.74
C GLU A 61 3.09 0.13 -12.47
N THR A 62 2.26 0.74 -11.61
CA THR A 62 2.77 1.25 -10.32
C THR A 62 3.13 0.06 -9.44
N GLU A 63 4.37 0.07 -8.95
CA GLU A 63 4.90 -0.98 -8.09
C GLU A 63 4.16 -1.04 -6.75
N VAL A 64 3.96 -2.26 -6.28
CA VAL A 64 3.45 -2.61 -4.98
C VAL A 64 4.50 -3.52 -4.33
N ILE A 65 4.98 -3.08 -3.17
CA ILE A 65 5.92 -3.83 -2.37
C ILE A 65 5.12 -4.81 -1.52
N PHE A 66 5.41 -6.10 -1.67
CA PHE A 66 4.87 -7.14 -0.81
C PHE A 66 5.90 -7.52 0.25
N ASP A 67 5.56 -7.29 1.52
CA ASP A 67 6.38 -7.66 2.68
C ASP A 67 5.62 -8.64 3.59
N GLY A 68 5.44 -9.87 3.11
CA GLY A 68 4.81 -10.98 3.81
C GLY A 68 3.31 -10.84 4.07
N THR A 69 2.88 -9.77 4.73
CA THR A 69 1.48 -9.50 5.07
C THR A 69 0.97 -8.18 4.47
N PHE A 70 1.87 -7.22 4.23
CA PHE A 70 1.48 -5.87 3.79
C PHE A 70 1.74 -5.69 2.30
N HIS A 71 0.70 -5.27 1.59
CA HIS A 71 0.80 -4.71 0.24
C HIS A 71 0.94 -3.20 0.37
N LEU A 72 2.05 -2.65 -0.11
CA LEU A 72 2.35 -1.23 -0.02
C LEU A 72 2.51 -0.64 -1.40
N LEU A 73 1.67 0.32 -1.75
CA LEU A 73 1.84 1.08 -2.97
C LEU A 73 3.13 1.88 -2.88
N LYS A 74 4.07 1.62 -3.78
CA LYS A 74 5.32 2.36 -3.82
C LYS A 74 5.03 3.82 -4.18
N GLN A 75 5.75 4.71 -3.50
CA GLN A 75 5.78 6.13 -3.81
C GLN A 75 7.22 6.59 -3.92
N ASP A 76 7.43 7.74 -4.54
CA ASP A 76 8.73 8.40 -4.64
C ASP A 76 9.20 9.00 -3.29
N SER A 77 8.60 8.59 -2.17
CA SER A 77 8.98 9.04 -0.84
C SER A 77 10.07 8.12 -0.28
N GLU A 78 11.12 8.73 0.29
CA GLU A 78 12.20 8.03 0.98
C GLU A 78 11.82 7.54 2.40
N GLU A 79 10.57 7.74 2.83
CA GLU A 79 10.13 7.37 4.18
C GLU A 79 10.06 5.85 4.37
N ASP A 80 10.82 5.30 5.32
CA ASP A 80 10.72 3.89 5.71
C ASP A 80 9.41 3.65 6.47
N TRP A 81 8.45 3.06 5.77
CA TRP A 81 7.15 2.68 6.32
C TRP A 81 7.26 1.79 7.56
N ARG A 82 8.31 0.96 7.67
CA ARG A 82 8.49 0.06 8.84
C ARG A 82 8.76 0.83 10.12
N ALA A 83 9.34 2.02 10.03
CA ALA A 83 9.58 2.88 11.19
C ALA A 83 8.28 3.39 11.84
N ASN A 84 7.16 3.35 11.11
CA ASN A 84 5.85 3.80 11.59
C ASN A 84 5.06 2.71 12.33
N PHE A 85 5.49 1.44 12.26
CA PHE A 85 4.85 0.37 13.00
C PHE A 85 5.44 0.27 14.41
N THR A 86 4.56 0.20 15.42
CA THR A 86 5.02 -0.14 16.77
C THR A 86 5.58 -1.55 16.76
N ARG A 87 6.68 -1.77 17.49
CA ARG A 87 7.16 -3.13 17.71
C ARG A 87 6.29 -3.77 18.76
N TYR A 88 5.87 -5.01 18.53
CA TYR A 88 5.25 -5.80 19.57
C TYR A 88 6.20 -5.89 20.76
N ASP A 89 5.78 -5.35 21.91
CA ASP A 89 6.50 -5.48 23.17
C ASP A 89 5.92 -6.66 23.92
N SER A 90 6.64 -7.78 23.94
CA SER A 90 6.21 -9.02 24.59
C SER A 90 6.18 -8.95 26.12
N ARG A 91 6.43 -7.78 26.72
CA ARG A 91 6.33 -7.55 28.16
C ARG A 91 4.90 -7.25 28.63
N TRP A 92 3.95 -7.10 27.71
CA TRP A 92 2.53 -6.83 27.96
C TRP A 92 1.66 -8.00 27.51
#